data_AF-A0A0F5R282-F1
#
_entry.id   AF-A0A0F5R282-F1
#
_cell.length_a   1.000
_cell.length_b   1.000
_cell.length_c   1.000
_cell.angle_alpha   90.00
_cell.angle_beta   90.00
_cell.angle_gamma   90.00
#
_symmetry.space_group_name_H-M   'P 1'
#
loop_
_entity.id
_entity.type
_entity.pdbx_description
1 polymer ?
#
loop_
_entity_poly.entity_id
_entity_poly.type
_entity_poly.pdbx_seq_one_letter_code
_entity_poly.pdbx_strand_id
1 'polypeptide(L)' 'MWTVIYIAPTARIAERIQKRLTEEGFLVQTRPINMSKQQYEILVPSGELEEVQEVLSSILHS' A
#
# COMPACT_ATOMS: atom_id res chain seq x y z
N MET A 1 -1.43 9.81 12.00
CA MET A 1 -2.73 9.37 11.41
C MET A 1 -2.42 8.40 10.28
N TRP A 2 -3.29 7.45 9.95
CA TRP A 2 -3.09 6.54 8.80
C TRP A 2 -3.86 7.05 7.59
N THR A 3 -3.22 7.03 6.43
CA THR A 3 -3.78 7.52 5.17
C THR A 3 -3.76 6.41 4.13
N VAL A 4 -4.86 6.25 3.39
CA VAL A 4 -4.94 5.31 2.27
C VAL A 4 -4.21 5.90 1.06
N ILE A 5 -3.22 5.18 0.55
CA ILE A 5 -2.41 5.59 -0.62
C ILE A 5 -2.79 4.85 -1.89
N TYR A 6 -3.38 3.66 -1.76
CA TYR A 6 -3.67 2.79 -2.88
C TYR A 6 -4.76 1.79 -2.52
N ILE A 7 -5.55 1.39 -3.52
CA ILE A 7 -6.54 0.32 -3.41
C ILE A 7 -6.14 -0.78 -4.39
N ALA A 8 -5.60 -1.87 -3.86
CA ALA A 8 -5.21 -3.03 -4.63
C ALA A 8 -6.44 -3.88 -5.00
N PRO A 9 -6.54 -4.36 -6.25
CA PRO A 9 -7.70 -5.13 -6.70
C PRO A 9 -7.65 -6.61 -6.27
N THR A 10 -6.52 -7.08 -5.73
CA THR A 10 -6.35 -8.45 -5.22
C THR A 10 -5.42 -8.46 -4.00
N ALA A 11 -5.53 -9.50 -3.16
CA ALA A 11 -4.65 -9.71 -2.02
C ALA A 11 -3.17 -9.78 -2.43
N ARG A 12 -2.90 -10.49 -3.53
CA ARG A 12 -1.54 -10.68 -4.05
C ARG A 12 -0.86 -9.35 -4.42
N ILE A 13 -1.61 -8.40 -5.00
CA ILE A 13 -1.08 -7.07 -5.32
C ILE A 13 -0.85 -6.27 -4.04
N ALA A 14 -1.78 -6.35 -3.07
CA ALA A 14 -1.63 -5.69 -1.78
C ALA A 14 -0.37 -6.16 -1.03
N GLU A 15 -0.16 -7.48 -0.97
CA GLU A 15 1.02 -8.10 -0.36
C GLU A 15 2.31 -7.70 -1.09
N ARG A 16 2.29 -7.66 -2.43
CA ARG A 16 3.46 -7.23 -3.21
C ARG A 16 3.87 -5.80 -2.86
N ILE A 17 2.90 -4.88 -2.83
CA ILE A 17 3.15 -3.47 -2.55
C ILE A 17 3.58 -3.29 -1.09
N GLN A 18 2.89 -3.94 -0.14
CA GLN A 18 3.27 -3.91 1.27
C GLN A 18 4.71 -4.38 1.45
N LYS A 19 5.06 -5.54 0.89
CA LYS A 19 6.41 -6.09 1.02
C LYS A 19 7.47 -5.12 0.50
N ARG A 20 7.26 -4.55 -0.69
CA ARG A 20 8.22 -3.62 -1.31
C ARG A 20 8.40 -2.34 -0.49
N LEU A 21 7.31 -1.77 0.02
CA LEU A 21 7.38 -0.59 0.88
C LEU A 21 8.02 -0.92 2.24
N THR A 22 7.74 -2.08 2.82
CA THR A 22 8.38 -2.53 4.07
C THR A 22 9.86 -2.85 3.87
N GLU A 23 10.29 -3.36 2.70
CA GLU A 23 11.70 -3.55 2.35
C GLU A 23 12.47 -2.22 2.32
N GLU A 24 11.82 -1.12 1.92
CA GLU A 24 12.38 0.23 1.97
C GLU A 24 12.34 0.87 3.37
N GLY A 25 11.75 0.18 4.36
CA GLY A 25 11.70 0.63 5.75
C GLY A 25 10.43 1.36 6.17
N PHE A 26 9.42 1.48 5.29
CA PHE A 26 8.17 2.17 5.60
C PHE A 26 7.20 1.29 6.41
N LEU A 27 6.42 1.96 7.27
CA LEU A 27 5.31 1.32 7.97
C LEU A 27 4.09 1.21 7.04
N VAL A 28 3.65 -0.02 6.76
CA VAL A 28 2.53 -0.27 5.87
C VAL A 28 1.51 -1.21 6.48
N GLN A 29 0.24 -0.79 6.43
CA GLN A 29 -0.90 -1.62 6.80
C GLN A 29 -1.76 -1.93 5.57
N THR A 30 -2.20 -3.17 5.46
CA THR A 30 -3.17 -3.59 4.44
C THR A 30 -4.49 -3.96 5.09
N ARG A 31 -5.62 -3.45 4.58
CA ARG A 31 -6.95 -3.76 5.11
C ARG A 31 -7.89 -4.19 3.99
N PRO A 32 -8.65 -5.29 4.14
CA PRO A 32 -9.66 -5.65 3.16
C PRO A 32 -10.83 -4.66 3.24
N ILE A 33 -11.25 -4.11 2.10
CA ILE A 33 -12.42 -3.21 2.03
C ILE A 33 -13.71 -4.02 2.12
N ASN A 34 -13.77 -5.11 1.36
CA ASN A 34 -14.98 -5.91 1.25
C ASN A 34 -14.63 -7.36 0.93
N MET A 35 -15.12 -8.31 1.74
CA MET A 35 -14.85 -9.75 1.53
C MET A 35 -15.30 -10.23 0.15
N SER A 36 -16.35 -9.64 -0.42
CA SER A 36 -16.91 -10.03 -1.72
C SER A 36 -16.13 -9.50 -2.93
N LYS A 37 -15.43 -8.37 -2.81
CA LYS A 37 -14.77 -7.69 -3.95
C LYS A 37 -13.26 -7.92 -4.00
N GLN A 38 -12.68 -8.63 -3.03
CA GLN A 38 -11.23 -8.92 -2.94
C GLN A 38 -10.33 -7.67 -3.08
N GLN A 39 -10.83 -6.50 -2.70
CA GLN A 39 -10.09 -5.24 -2.73
C GLN A 39 -9.46 -4.93 -1.38
N TYR A 40 -8.27 -4.34 -1.40
CA TYR A 40 -7.46 -4.08 -0.21
C TYR A 40 -6.94 -2.65 -0.23
N GLU A 41 -7.19 -1.91 0.84
CA GLU A 41 -6.56 -0.63 1.11
C GLU A 41 -5.13 -0.85 1.58
N ILE A 42 -4.24 -0.01 1.07
CA ILE A 42 -2.87 0.12 1.54
C ILE A 42 -2.77 1.46 2.25
N LEU A 43 -2.39 1.41 3.53
CA LEU A 43 -2.30 2.56 4.41
C LEU A 43 -0.87 2.75 4.89
N VAL A 44 -0.48 4.02 5.02
CA VAL A 44 0.80 4.44 5.61
C VAL A 44 0.59 5.59 6.60
N PRO A 45 1.54 5.82 7.54
CA PRO A 45 1.54 7.01 8.36
C PRO A 45 1.55 8.27 7.50
N SER A 46 0.69 9.23 7.84
CA SER A 46 0.60 10.51 7.14
C SER A 46 1.92 11.29 7.10
N GLY A 47 2.84 11.03 8.04
CA GLY A 47 4.17 11.65 8.07
C GLY A 47 5.14 11.13 6.99
N GLU A 48 4.87 9.96 6.42
CA GLU A 48 5.71 9.30 5.40
C GLU A 48 5.07 9.37 4.01
N LEU A 49 3.95 10.09 3.86
CA LEU A 49 3.11 10.06 2.67
C LEU A 49 3.86 10.48 1.40
N GLU A 50 4.66 11.54 1.48
CA GLU A 50 5.38 12.11 0.33
C GLU A 50 6.43 11.13 -0.20
N GLU A 51 7.28 10.62 0.70
CA GLU A 51 8.32 9.62 0.39
C GLU A 51 7.73 8.32 -0.16
N VAL A 52 6.64 7.84 0.46
CA VAL A 52 5.94 6.64 0.02
C VAL A 52 5.34 6.81 -1.38
N GLN A 53 4.85 8.00 -1.75
CA GLN A 53 4.28 8.23 -3.08
C GLN A 53 5.33 8.08 -4.19
N GLU A 54 6.56 8.55 -3.96
CA GLU A 54 7.66 8.40 -4.93
C GLU A 54 8.00 6.91 -5.15
N VAL A 55 8.14 6.16 -4.05
CA VAL A 55 8.45 4.73 -4.09
C VAL A 55 7.30 3.92 -4.67
N LEU A 56 6.05 4.21 -4.27
CA LEU A 56 4.86 3.56 -4.81
C LEU A 56 4.77 3.73 -6.32
N SER A 57 5.03 4.94 -6.83
CA SER A 57 5.03 5.22 -8.26
C SER A 57 6.03 4.33 -9.00
N SER A 58 7.24 4.16 -8.45
CA SER A 58 8.23 3.23 -9.00
C SER A 58 7.75 1.78 -9.01
N ILE A 59 7.10 1.31 -7.92
CA ILE A 59 6.57 -0.06 -7.79
C ILE A 59 5.45 -0.35 -8.82
N LEU A 60 4.62 0.64 -9.15
CA LEU A 60 3.48 0.47 -10.05
C LEU A 60 3.85 0.51 -11.54
N HIS A 61 4.93 1.21 -11.90
CA HIS A 61 5.40 1.32 -13.28
C HIS A 61 6.50 0.30 -13.64
N SER A 62 6.87 -0.58 -12.71
CA SER A 62 7.81 -1.70 -12.89
C SER A 62 7.10 -3.02 -13.20
#